data_AF-A0A0R0JYM8-F1
#
_entry.id   AF-A0A0R0JYM8-F1
#
_cell.length_a   1.000
_cell.length_b   1.000
_cell.length_c   1.000
_cell.angle_alpha   90.00
_cell.angle_beta   90.00
_cell.angle_gamma   90.00
#
_symmetry.space_group_name_H-M   'P 1'
#
loop_
_entity.id
_entity.type
_entity.pdbx_description
1 polymer ?
#
loop_
_entity_poly.entity_id
_entity_poly.type
_entity_poly.pdbx_seq_one_letter_code
_entity_poly.pdbx_strand_id
1 'polypeptide(L)'
;MEWPACTDEYEKLVIRMSTPRVVIDNAVCSTATIVKVDSARKHGILIDAVQVLSDLNLSIKKAYISSDGRWFMDVFHVTDENGDKLTDKSVLSYIEQSLGSIHNAKTNHSNGLTILELTGTDRVGLLSEVFAVLAEQQCDVVDAKVWTHNGRIASLIYVKDSNSGTLIEDSQRISTIEARLRNVLKGDNDIRNAKTSVTNAVLHAERRLHQMMYTDRDYQRNPILKFASVTPIVTVQNWAERGYSVVNIQCKDRVKLLFDVVCNLTDMEYVVFHATIKTTIDQAYLEFYIRHRDGTPISSEPERHRVIQCLQAAVERRAYEV
;
A
#
# COMPACT_ATOMS: atom_id res chain seq x y z
N MET A 1 29.33 -26.35 -33.86
CA MET A 1 29.88 -26.37 -32.49
C MET A 1 28.81 -25.71 -31.61
N GLU A 2 27.89 -26.53 -31.11
CA GLU A 2 26.72 -26.09 -30.33
C GLU A 2 27.12 -25.87 -28.88
N TRP A 3 26.99 -24.64 -28.38
CA TRP A 3 27.02 -24.33 -26.95
C TRP A 3 25.83 -23.42 -26.59
N PRO A 4 24.68 -23.95 -26.16
CA PRO A 4 23.61 -23.14 -25.56
C PRO A 4 23.21 -23.55 -24.12
N ALA A 5 23.77 -24.61 -23.53
CA ALA A 5 23.22 -25.19 -22.28
C ALA A 5 23.68 -24.51 -20.97
N CYS A 6 24.85 -23.86 -20.93
CA CYS A 6 25.44 -23.36 -19.68
C CYS A 6 24.83 -22.04 -19.18
N THR A 7 24.35 -21.18 -20.10
CA THR A 7 23.67 -19.92 -19.77
C THR A 7 22.28 -20.16 -19.19
N ASP A 8 21.58 -21.18 -19.67
CA ASP A 8 20.22 -21.55 -19.23
C ASP A 8 20.21 -22.09 -17.78
N GLU A 9 21.19 -22.92 -17.38
CA GLU A 9 21.28 -23.44 -16.01
C GLU A 9 21.68 -22.37 -14.97
N TYR A 10 22.55 -21.41 -15.34
CA TYR A 10 22.88 -20.29 -14.45
C TYR A 10 21.69 -19.34 -14.27
N GLU A 11 20.95 -19.04 -15.35
CA GLU A 11 19.73 -18.24 -15.27
C GLU A 11 18.67 -18.94 -14.42
N LYS A 12 18.45 -20.24 -14.60
CA LYS A 12 17.56 -21.05 -13.73
C LYS A 12 17.97 -21.00 -12.26
N LEU A 13 19.27 -21.08 -11.97
CA LEU A 13 19.80 -20.99 -10.60
C LEU A 13 19.58 -19.60 -10.00
N VAL A 14 19.86 -18.53 -10.74
CA VAL A 14 19.62 -17.15 -10.30
C VAL A 14 18.13 -16.88 -10.08
N ILE A 15 17.27 -17.38 -10.97
CA ILE A 15 15.82 -17.33 -10.82
C ILE A 15 15.41 -18.07 -9.56
N ARG A 16 15.86 -19.31 -9.35
CA ARG A 16 15.52 -20.12 -8.17
C ARG A 16 15.98 -19.47 -6.86
N MET A 17 17.16 -18.85 -6.83
CA MET A 17 17.65 -18.13 -5.65
C MET A 17 16.91 -16.81 -5.40
N SER A 18 16.45 -16.14 -6.45
CA SER A 18 15.74 -14.86 -6.36
C SER A 18 14.24 -15.01 -6.18
N THR A 19 13.69 -16.21 -6.43
CA THR A 19 12.28 -16.53 -6.23
C THR A 19 12.01 -16.64 -4.73
N PRO A 20 11.02 -15.90 -4.19
CA PRO A 20 10.66 -16.03 -2.80
C PRO A 20 10.19 -17.46 -2.52
N ARG A 21 10.78 -18.09 -1.52
CA ARG A 21 10.28 -19.32 -0.94
C ARG A 21 9.33 -18.95 0.18
N VAL A 22 8.16 -19.58 0.17
CA VAL A 22 7.09 -19.34 1.13
C VAL A 22 6.90 -20.63 1.90
N VAL A 23 6.89 -20.53 3.23
CA VAL A 23 6.63 -21.66 4.12
C VAL A 23 5.51 -21.26 5.05
N ILE A 24 4.40 -21.99 5.01
CA ILE A 24 3.29 -21.78 5.94
C ILE A 24 3.30 -22.88 6.99
N ASP A 25 3.39 -22.48 8.26
CA ASP A 25 3.39 -23.37 9.41
C ASP A 25 2.17 -23.09 10.28
N ASN A 26 1.30 -24.09 10.40
CA ASN A 26 0.11 -24.03 11.23
C ASN A 26 0.20 -24.94 12.48
N ALA A 27 1.39 -25.39 12.86
CA ALA A 27 1.62 -26.27 14.01
C ALA A 27 2.39 -25.57 15.15
N VAL A 28 3.34 -24.69 14.83
CA VAL A 28 4.27 -24.10 15.82
C VAL A 28 3.60 -23.12 16.79
N CYS A 29 2.67 -22.30 16.31
CA CYS A 29 1.94 -21.35 17.15
C CYS A 29 0.51 -21.84 17.35
N SER A 30 0.01 -21.87 18.59
CA SER A 30 -1.35 -22.32 18.89
C SER A 30 -2.44 -21.32 18.49
N THR A 31 -2.11 -20.03 18.35
CA THR A 31 -3.08 -18.94 18.17
C THR A 31 -3.00 -18.26 16.81
N ALA A 32 -2.01 -18.56 15.97
CA ALA A 32 -1.84 -17.93 14.68
C ALA A 32 -1.17 -18.88 13.68
N THR A 33 -1.43 -18.67 12.39
CA THR A 33 -0.71 -19.33 11.30
C THR A 33 0.56 -18.54 11.01
N ILE A 34 1.70 -19.20 10.86
CA ILE A 34 2.98 -18.54 10.57
C ILE A 34 3.21 -18.60 9.06
N VAL A 35 3.35 -17.44 8.43
CA VAL A 35 3.78 -17.31 7.03
C VAL A 35 5.20 -16.79 7.02
N LYS A 36 6.13 -17.59 6.53
CA LYS A 36 7.54 -17.22 6.36
C LYS A 36 7.84 -17.02 4.88
N VAL A 37 8.47 -15.91 4.55
CA VAL A 37 8.93 -15.58 3.20
C VAL A 37 10.44 -15.38 3.25
N ASP A 38 11.18 -16.16 2.45
CA ASP A 38 12.63 -16.07 2.32
C ASP A 38 13.07 -15.90 0.87
N SER A 39 14.08 -15.06 0.60
CA SER A 39 14.55 -14.82 -0.77
C SER A 39 15.97 -14.25 -0.79
N ALA A 40 16.61 -14.25 -1.99
CA ALA A 40 17.86 -13.54 -2.28
C ALA A 40 17.71 -12.24 -3.12
N ARG A 41 16.48 -11.81 -3.49
CA ARG A 41 16.17 -10.49 -4.11
C ARG A 41 16.02 -9.30 -3.12
N LYS A 42 16.91 -8.30 -3.25
CA LYS A 42 17.09 -7.17 -2.31
C LYS A 42 15.96 -6.15 -2.12
N HIS A 43 14.94 -6.07 -2.98
CA HIS A 43 13.98 -4.97 -2.94
C HIS A 43 12.55 -5.43 -3.28
N GLY A 44 11.55 -4.86 -2.61
CA GLY A 44 10.12 -5.00 -2.93
C GLY A 44 9.39 -6.17 -2.25
N ILE A 45 10.10 -7.18 -1.75
CA ILE A 45 9.46 -8.39 -1.20
C ILE A 45 8.57 -8.10 0.00
N LEU A 46 9.04 -7.27 0.94
CA LEU A 46 8.26 -6.94 2.13
C LEU A 46 6.92 -6.31 1.75
N ILE A 47 6.93 -5.32 0.83
CA ILE A 47 5.71 -4.63 0.43
C ILE A 47 4.76 -5.57 -0.32
N ASP A 48 5.28 -6.41 -1.21
CA ASP A 48 4.49 -7.42 -1.92
C ASP A 48 3.85 -8.41 -0.94
N ALA A 49 4.61 -8.84 0.07
CA ALA A 49 4.13 -9.76 1.10
C ALA A 49 3.01 -9.18 1.94
N VAL A 50 3.21 -7.98 2.51
CA VAL A 50 2.17 -7.34 3.32
C VAL A 50 0.95 -6.95 2.49
N GLN A 51 1.11 -6.70 1.19
CA GLN A 51 0.00 -6.43 0.28
C GLN A 51 -0.85 -7.67 0.04
N VAL A 52 -0.27 -8.82 -0.30
CA VAL A 52 -1.04 -10.08 -0.47
C VAL A 52 -1.79 -10.44 0.81
N LEU A 53 -1.14 -10.31 1.98
CA LEU A 53 -1.79 -10.58 3.26
C LEU A 53 -2.95 -9.59 3.53
N SER A 54 -2.78 -8.32 3.15
CA SER A 54 -3.81 -7.30 3.33
C SER A 54 -4.98 -7.43 2.35
N ASP A 55 -4.71 -7.85 1.10
CA ASP A 55 -5.75 -8.09 0.09
C ASP A 55 -6.68 -9.26 0.50
N LEU A 56 -6.18 -10.18 1.34
CA LEU A 56 -6.95 -11.25 1.97
C LEU A 56 -7.58 -10.85 3.33
N ASN A 57 -7.49 -9.58 3.72
CA ASN A 57 -7.91 -9.04 5.02
C ASN A 57 -7.35 -9.78 6.25
N LEU A 58 -6.15 -10.38 6.12
CA LEU A 58 -5.53 -11.09 7.23
C LEU A 58 -4.98 -10.13 8.27
N SER A 59 -5.15 -10.48 9.54
CA SER A 59 -4.63 -9.72 10.67
C SER A 59 -3.23 -10.20 11.04
N ILE A 60 -2.24 -9.30 11.02
CA ILE A 60 -0.86 -9.59 11.40
C ILE A 60 -0.67 -9.29 12.88
N LYS A 61 -0.64 -10.32 13.73
CA LYS A 61 -0.49 -10.18 15.19
C LYS A 61 0.95 -9.95 15.63
N LYS A 62 1.89 -10.56 14.92
CA LYS A 62 3.33 -10.38 15.11
C LYS A 62 4.03 -10.46 13.78
N ALA A 63 5.09 -9.69 13.60
CA ALA A 63 5.97 -9.89 12.46
C ALA A 63 7.42 -9.59 12.80
N TYR A 64 8.32 -10.31 12.13
CA TYR A 64 9.76 -10.14 12.22
C TYR A 64 10.31 -10.02 10.81
N ILE A 65 10.88 -8.87 10.51
CA ILE A 65 11.46 -8.55 9.20
C ILE A 65 12.96 -8.47 9.38
N SER A 66 13.72 -9.13 8.52
CA SER A 66 15.18 -9.05 8.52
C SER A 66 15.71 -9.11 7.10
N SER A 67 16.57 -8.16 6.78
CA SER A 67 17.27 -8.03 5.50
C SER A 67 18.75 -7.85 5.82
N ASP A 68 19.48 -8.97 5.82
CA ASP A 68 20.90 -9.05 6.13
C ASP A 68 21.72 -9.39 4.86
N GLY A 69 22.37 -8.36 4.32
CA GLY A 69 23.30 -8.51 3.20
C GLY A 69 22.62 -8.83 1.86
N ARG A 70 22.46 -10.12 1.55
CA ARG A 70 21.87 -10.62 0.29
C ARG A 70 20.62 -11.46 0.51
N TRP A 71 20.25 -11.74 1.75
CA TRP A 71 19.11 -12.57 2.09
C TRP A 71 18.09 -11.74 2.88
N PHE A 72 16.82 -12.10 2.76
CA PHE A 72 15.73 -11.52 3.56
C PHE A 72 14.86 -12.65 4.05
N MET A 73 14.34 -12.43 5.24
CA MET A 73 13.46 -13.35 5.93
C MET A 73 12.41 -12.53 6.65
N ASP A 74 11.18 -12.67 6.18
CA ASP A 74 10.01 -12.04 6.75
C ASP A 74 9.14 -13.13 7.35
N VAL A 75 8.78 -12.99 8.62
CA VAL A 75 7.93 -13.95 9.34
C VAL A 75 6.71 -13.20 9.85
N PHE A 76 5.52 -13.65 9.46
CA PHE A 76 4.23 -13.07 9.83
C PHE A 76 3.42 -14.09 10.61
N HIS A 77 2.93 -13.71 11.79
CA HIS A 77 1.91 -14.45 12.52
C HIS A 77 0.55 -13.88 12.13
N VAL A 78 -0.18 -14.61 11.31
CA VAL A 78 -1.45 -14.17 10.72
C VAL A 78 -2.65 -14.92 11.30
N THR A 79 -3.75 -14.21 11.42
CA THR A 79 -5.08 -14.75 11.75
C THR A 79 -6.08 -14.27 10.71
N ASP A 80 -7.23 -14.92 10.63
CA ASP A 80 -8.39 -14.39 9.91
C ASP A 80 -9.00 -13.18 10.65
N GLU A 81 -10.13 -12.68 10.13
CA GLU A 81 -10.88 -11.55 10.69
C GLU A 81 -11.48 -11.86 12.08
N ASN A 82 -11.71 -13.13 12.40
CA ASN A 82 -12.21 -13.58 13.71
C ASN A 82 -11.09 -13.75 14.75
N GLY A 83 -9.83 -13.67 14.32
CA GLY A 83 -8.67 -13.91 15.18
C GLY A 83 -8.24 -15.38 15.24
N ASP A 84 -8.80 -16.23 14.39
CA ASP A 84 -8.50 -17.65 14.32
C ASP A 84 -7.38 -17.96 13.32
N LYS A 85 -6.83 -19.17 13.44
CA LYS A 85 -5.83 -19.67 12.49
C LYS A 85 -6.47 -19.94 11.14
N LEU A 86 -5.68 -19.78 10.09
CA LEU A 86 -6.09 -20.14 8.74
C LEU A 86 -6.21 -21.67 8.64
N THR A 87 -7.42 -22.15 8.39
CA THR A 87 -7.73 -23.58 8.20
C THR A 87 -8.13 -23.90 6.76
N ASP A 88 -8.59 -22.90 6.02
CA ASP A 88 -8.95 -23.05 4.62
C ASP A 88 -7.70 -23.27 3.75
N LYS A 89 -7.59 -24.47 3.18
CA LYS A 89 -6.50 -24.86 2.30
C LYS A 89 -6.41 -24.00 1.05
N SER A 90 -7.54 -23.47 0.54
CA SER A 90 -7.55 -22.63 -0.65
C SER A 90 -6.84 -21.28 -0.39
N VAL A 91 -7.10 -20.67 0.77
CA VAL A 91 -6.42 -19.46 1.23
C VAL A 91 -4.92 -19.71 1.41
N LEU A 92 -4.56 -20.82 2.06
CA LEU A 92 -3.16 -21.19 2.25
C LEU A 92 -2.42 -21.38 0.92
N SER A 93 -3.01 -22.14 0.00
CA SER A 93 -2.42 -22.35 -1.33
C SER A 93 -2.35 -21.06 -2.14
N TYR A 94 -3.33 -20.16 -2.01
CA TYR A 94 -3.29 -18.85 -2.65
C TYR A 94 -2.14 -17.99 -2.11
N ILE A 95 -1.91 -17.98 -0.80
CA ILE A 95 -0.77 -17.24 -0.20
C ILE A 95 0.55 -17.79 -0.73
N GLU A 96 0.74 -19.11 -0.74
CA GLU A 96 1.95 -19.74 -1.26
C GLU A 96 2.18 -19.42 -2.74
N GLN A 97 1.13 -19.50 -3.56
CA GLN A 97 1.23 -19.21 -5.00
C GLN A 97 1.48 -17.74 -5.29
N SER A 98 0.71 -16.84 -4.66
CA SER A 98 0.82 -15.39 -4.86
C SER A 98 2.17 -14.86 -4.43
N LEU A 99 2.68 -15.30 -3.27
CA LEU A 99 3.99 -14.89 -2.76
C LEU A 99 5.16 -15.61 -3.45
N GLY A 100 4.98 -16.87 -3.85
CA GLY A 100 5.99 -17.64 -4.59
C GLY A 100 6.12 -17.21 -6.05
N SER A 101 5.05 -16.65 -6.64
CA SER A 101 4.99 -16.26 -8.05
C SER A 101 5.05 -14.75 -8.28
N ILE A 102 5.52 -13.96 -7.31
CA ILE A 102 5.66 -12.49 -7.41
C ILE A 102 6.42 -12.07 -8.71
N HIS A 103 7.29 -12.93 -9.26
CA HIS A 103 7.99 -12.66 -10.53
C HIS A 103 7.13 -12.87 -11.79
N ASN A 104 6.10 -13.71 -11.75
CA ASN A 104 5.29 -14.12 -12.91
C ASN A 104 3.90 -13.46 -12.95
N ALA A 105 3.47 -12.76 -11.90
CA ALA A 105 2.22 -12.02 -11.85
C ALA A 105 2.27 -10.69 -12.63
N LYS A 106 2.79 -10.71 -13.87
CA LYS A 106 2.41 -9.73 -14.89
C LYS A 106 1.37 -10.39 -15.77
N THR A 107 0.13 -10.44 -15.29
CA THR A 107 -1.11 -10.51 -16.08
C THR A 107 -2.23 -10.86 -15.11
N ASN A 108 -2.90 -9.86 -14.58
CA ASN A 108 -4.30 -10.03 -14.23
C ASN A 108 -5.07 -8.91 -14.91
N HIS A 109 -5.77 -9.36 -15.95
CA HIS A 109 -6.86 -8.76 -16.71
C HIS A 109 -7.18 -7.31 -16.37
N SER A 110 -7.03 -6.43 -17.35
CA SER A 110 -7.88 -5.24 -17.43
C SER A 110 -9.32 -5.74 -17.31
N ASN A 111 -10.03 -5.39 -16.23
CA ASN A 111 -11.42 -5.81 -15.99
C ASN A 111 -12.41 -5.28 -17.05
N GLY A 112 -11.94 -4.76 -18.18
CA GLY A 112 -12.73 -4.02 -19.16
C GLY A 112 -13.25 -2.70 -18.61
N LEU A 113 -12.66 -2.19 -17.52
CA LEU A 113 -13.06 -0.95 -16.84
C LEU A 113 -12.02 0.15 -16.98
N THR A 114 -12.50 1.36 -17.25
CA THR A 114 -11.71 2.58 -17.26
C THR A 114 -11.64 3.10 -15.84
N ILE A 115 -10.45 3.43 -15.35
CA ILE A 115 -10.23 3.86 -13.97
C ILE A 115 -9.93 5.35 -13.97
N LEU A 116 -10.74 6.11 -13.22
CA LEU A 116 -10.55 7.53 -13.01
C LEU A 116 -9.89 7.75 -11.66
N GLU A 117 -8.70 8.34 -11.68
CA GLU A 117 -7.97 8.72 -10.47
C GLU A 117 -8.19 10.20 -10.20
N LEU A 118 -8.70 10.53 -9.00
CA LEU A 118 -9.04 11.89 -8.59
C LEU A 118 -8.33 12.24 -7.29
N THR A 119 -7.66 13.40 -7.24
CA THR A 119 -7.20 14.01 -5.99
C THR A 119 -7.60 15.48 -5.91
N GLY A 120 -7.96 15.94 -4.71
CA GLY A 120 -8.37 17.33 -4.50
C GLY A 120 -8.67 17.66 -3.04
N THR A 121 -9.18 18.86 -2.80
CA THR A 121 -9.74 19.24 -1.49
C THR A 121 -11.09 18.58 -1.29
N ASP A 122 -11.24 17.86 -0.18
CA ASP A 122 -12.52 17.27 0.19
C ASP A 122 -13.52 18.35 0.64
N ARG A 123 -14.77 18.22 0.18
CA ARG A 123 -15.86 19.13 0.52
C ARG A 123 -17.21 18.44 0.37
N VAL A 124 -18.18 18.91 1.14
CA VAL A 124 -19.58 18.47 1.01
C VAL A 124 -20.06 18.67 -0.42
N GLY A 125 -20.72 17.65 -0.98
CA GLY A 125 -21.27 17.66 -2.34
C GLY A 125 -20.27 17.29 -3.44
N LEU A 126 -18.97 17.14 -3.13
CA LEU A 126 -17.95 16.87 -4.15
C LEU A 126 -18.25 15.59 -4.96
N LEU A 127 -18.50 14.47 -4.28
CA LEU A 127 -18.79 13.21 -4.95
C LEU A 127 -20.09 13.26 -5.76
N SER A 128 -21.09 14.02 -5.30
CA SER A 128 -22.34 14.22 -6.04
C SER A 128 -22.08 14.94 -7.37
N GLU A 129 -21.26 15.98 -7.38
CA GLU A 129 -20.87 16.69 -8.60
C GLU A 129 -20.01 15.82 -9.52
N VAL A 130 -19.09 15.04 -8.95
CA VAL A 130 -18.29 14.07 -9.73
C VAL A 130 -19.21 13.05 -10.42
N PHE A 131 -20.16 12.45 -9.70
CA PHE A 131 -21.09 11.48 -10.28
C PHE A 131 -22.06 12.12 -11.29
N ALA A 132 -22.44 13.39 -11.10
CA ALA A 132 -23.21 14.12 -12.11
C ALA A 132 -22.44 14.28 -13.42
N VAL A 133 -21.15 14.65 -13.35
CA VAL A 133 -20.28 14.72 -14.55
C VAL A 133 -20.19 13.36 -15.24
N LEU A 134 -20.02 12.27 -14.49
CA LEU A 134 -19.94 10.93 -15.06
C LEU A 134 -21.24 10.49 -15.72
N ALA A 135 -22.39 10.76 -15.09
CA ALA A 135 -23.70 10.47 -15.66
C ALA A 135 -23.95 11.29 -16.96
N GLU A 136 -23.60 12.58 -16.97
CA GLU A 136 -23.70 13.42 -18.17
C GLU A 136 -22.81 12.93 -19.33
N GLN A 137 -21.67 12.32 -18.99
CA GLN A 137 -20.73 11.74 -19.96
C GLN A 137 -21.06 10.29 -20.31
N GLN A 138 -22.23 9.77 -19.92
CA GLN A 138 -22.67 8.39 -20.20
C GLN A 138 -21.67 7.34 -19.71
N CYS A 139 -21.14 7.57 -18.52
CA CYS A 139 -20.26 6.64 -17.82
C CYS A 139 -21.04 5.93 -16.72
N ASP A 140 -21.17 4.61 -16.81
CA ASP A 140 -21.70 3.79 -15.74
C ASP A 140 -20.60 3.56 -14.70
N VAL A 141 -20.86 3.95 -13.45
CA VAL A 141 -19.96 3.67 -12.32
C VAL A 141 -20.21 2.25 -11.82
N VAL A 142 -19.17 1.41 -11.87
CA VAL A 142 -19.21 0.00 -11.44
C VAL A 142 -18.77 -0.15 -9.99
N ASP A 143 -17.69 0.54 -9.61
CA ASP A 143 -17.14 0.54 -8.26
C ASP A 143 -16.42 1.87 -8.00
N ALA A 144 -16.26 2.25 -6.74
CA ALA A 144 -15.47 3.41 -6.35
C ALA A 144 -14.80 3.20 -4.99
N LYS A 145 -13.50 3.45 -4.93
CA LYS A 145 -12.72 3.48 -3.67
C LYS A 145 -12.32 4.90 -3.36
N VAL A 146 -12.73 5.40 -2.20
CA VAL A 146 -12.55 6.80 -1.80
C VAL A 146 -11.89 6.86 -0.44
N TRP A 147 -10.79 7.60 -0.34
CA TRP A 147 -10.12 7.94 0.92
C TRP A 147 -10.22 9.43 1.19
N THR A 148 -10.45 9.78 2.45
CA THR A 148 -10.47 11.16 2.93
C THR A 148 -9.58 11.31 4.16
N HIS A 149 -8.64 12.26 4.13
CA HIS A 149 -7.77 12.53 5.27
C HIS A 149 -7.33 13.99 5.26
N ASN A 150 -7.34 14.64 6.42
CA ASN A 150 -6.96 16.06 6.59
C ASN A 150 -7.60 17.02 5.55
N GLY A 151 -8.88 16.79 5.20
CA GLY A 151 -9.60 17.60 4.21
C GLY A 151 -9.10 17.45 2.78
N ARG A 152 -8.42 16.35 2.47
CA ARG A 152 -8.04 15.92 1.12
C ARG A 152 -8.78 14.63 0.78
N ILE A 153 -9.05 14.45 -0.51
CA ILE A 153 -9.68 13.25 -1.05
C ILE A 153 -8.75 12.61 -2.09
N ALA A 154 -8.68 11.28 -2.08
CA ALA A 154 -8.16 10.48 -3.17
C ALA A 154 -9.21 9.45 -3.56
N SER A 155 -9.52 9.33 -4.85
CA SER A 155 -10.57 8.43 -5.33
C SER A 155 -10.13 7.67 -6.57
N LEU A 156 -10.44 6.38 -6.60
CA LEU A 156 -10.39 5.51 -7.76
C LEU A 156 -11.81 5.12 -8.14
N ILE A 157 -12.30 5.60 -9.29
CA ILE A 157 -13.65 5.30 -9.78
C ILE A 157 -13.53 4.40 -11.01
N TYR A 158 -14.13 3.23 -10.94
CA TYR A 158 -14.17 2.26 -12.02
C TYR A 158 -15.42 2.48 -12.84
N VAL A 159 -15.24 2.86 -14.10
CA VAL A 159 -16.33 3.18 -15.03
C VAL A 159 -16.29 2.35 -16.29
N LYS A 160 -17.45 2.20 -16.91
CA LYS A 160 -17.61 1.69 -18.27
C LYS A 160 -18.47 2.64 -19.08
N ASP A 161 -18.36 2.57 -20.40
CA ASP A 161 -19.27 3.24 -21.31
C ASP A 161 -20.68 2.66 -21.19
N SER A 162 -21.70 3.49 -20.95
CA SER A 162 -23.09 3.06 -20.81
C SER A 162 -23.68 2.45 -22.10
N ASN A 163 -23.21 2.87 -23.27
CA ASN A 163 -23.72 2.40 -24.57
C ASN A 163 -23.09 1.07 -24.97
N SER A 164 -21.76 0.96 -24.86
CA SER A 164 -21.04 -0.26 -25.29
C SER A 164 -20.89 -1.29 -24.17
N GLY A 165 -20.96 -0.87 -22.90
CA GLY A 165 -20.67 -1.71 -21.74
C GLY A 165 -19.17 -2.02 -21.56
N THR A 166 -18.29 -1.36 -22.29
CA THR A 166 -16.83 -1.61 -22.32
C THR A 166 -16.04 -0.41 -21.81
N LEU A 167 -14.70 -0.51 -21.91
CA LEU A 167 -13.77 0.61 -21.70
C LEU A 167 -14.16 1.82 -22.54
N ILE A 168 -13.91 3.02 -22.01
CA ILE A 168 -13.95 4.26 -22.77
C ILE A 168 -12.64 4.36 -23.56
N GLU A 169 -12.70 4.20 -24.88
CA GLU A 169 -11.51 4.25 -25.76
C GLU A 169 -11.34 5.62 -26.45
N ASP A 170 -12.41 6.40 -26.54
CA ASP A 170 -12.42 7.71 -27.17
C ASP A 170 -11.56 8.71 -26.37
N SER A 171 -10.40 9.07 -26.92
CA SER A 171 -9.43 10.00 -26.32
C SER A 171 -9.96 11.43 -26.17
N GLN A 172 -10.86 11.87 -27.06
CA GLN A 172 -11.48 13.19 -26.98
C GLN A 172 -12.51 13.21 -25.86
N ARG A 173 -13.29 12.14 -25.70
CA ARG A 173 -14.20 11.98 -24.56
C ARG A 173 -13.45 11.87 -23.24
N ILE A 174 -12.37 11.09 -23.17
CA ILE A 174 -11.50 11.01 -21.99
C ILE A 174 -10.99 12.40 -21.61
N SER A 175 -10.45 13.16 -22.57
CA SER A 175 -9.96 14.51 -22.33
C SER A 175 -11.05 15.46 -21.81
N THR A 176 -12.28 15.30 -22.30
CA THR A 176 -13.45 16.07 -21.86
C THR A 176 -13.84 15.71 -20.42
N ILE A 177 -13.87 14.42 -20.08
CA ILE A 177 -14.11 13.92 -18.73
C ILE A 177 -13.04 14.47 -17.77
N GLU A 178 -11.76 14.34 -18.12
CA GLU A 178 -10.65 14.84 -17.30
C GLU A 178 -10.73 16.35 -17.06
N ALA A 179 -11.05 17.12 -18.10
CA ALA A 179 -11.18 18.58 -17.99
C ALA A 179 -12.35 18.98 -17.08
N ARG A 180 -13.51 18.33 -17.22
CA ARG A 180 -14.69 18.61 -16.40
C ARG A 180 -14.46 18.23 -14.93
N LEU A 181 -13.93 17.03 -14.68
CA LEU A 181 -13.64 16.58 -13.32
C LEU A 181 -12.58 17.44 -12.64
N ARG A 182 -11.55 17.87 -13.38
CA ARG A 182 -10.56 18.81 -12.86
C ARG A 182 -11.18 20.13 -12.40
N ASN A 183 -12.20 20.63 -13.10
CA ASN A 183 -12.90 21.85 -12.69
C ASN A 183 -13.70 21.64 -11.40
N VAL A 184 -14.39 20.51 -11.26
CA VAL A 184 -15.13 20.14 -10.05
C VAL A 184 -14.20 20.03 -8.83
N LEU A 185 -13.01 19.45 -9.02
CA LEU A 185 -12.04 19.22 -7.95
C LEU A 185 -11.24 20.46 -7.54
N LYS A 186 -11.10 21.47 -8.41
CA LYS A 186 -10.29 22.66 -8.11
C LYS A 186 -10.87 23.50 -6.96
N GLY A 187 -12.20 23.58 -6.81
CA GLY A 187 -12.84 24.41 -5.79
C GLY A 187 -12.41 25.89 -5.84
N ASP A 188 -13.07 26.75 -5.06
CA ASP A 188 -12.80 28.20 -5.10
C ASP A 188 -11.50 28.62 -4.35
N ASN A 189 -10.92 27.74 -3.53
CA ASN A 189 -9.85 28.10 -2.58
C ASN A 189 -8.65 27.12 -2.56
N ASP A 190 -8.52 26.20 -3.52
CA ASP A 190 -7.40 25.24 -3.49
C ASP A 190 -6.12 25.84 -4.10
N ILE A 191 -5.15 26.15 -3.24
CA ILE A 191 -3.80 26.57 -3.64
C ILE A 191 -3.04 25.39 -4.29
N ARG A 192 -3.48 24.13 -4.06
CA ARG A 192 -2.88 22.93 -4.64
C ARG A 192 -3.64 22.47 -5.88
N ASN A 193 -2.91 22.01 -6.89
CA ASN A 193 -3.51 21.50 -8.12
C ASN A 193 -4.27 20.20 -7.85
N ALA A 194 -5.60 20.25 -7.94
CA ALA A 194 -6.41 19.06 -8.17
C ALA A 194 -5.91 18.28 -9.39
N LYS A 195 -5.88 16.95 -9.27
CA LYS A 195 -5.43 16.07 -10.35
C LYS A 195 -6.54 15.11 -10.74
N THR A 196 -6.65 14.92 -12.04
CA THR A 196 -7.46 13.89 -12.66
C THR A 196 -6.60 13.19 -13.68
N SER A 197 -6.60 11.86 -13.65
CA SER A 197 -5.97 11.05 -14.69
C SER A 197 -6.80 9.80 -14.95
N VAL A 198 -6.86 9.39 -16.20
CA VAL A 198 -7.50 8.14 -16.62
C VAL A 198 -6.46 7.05 -16.87
N THR A 199 -6.68 5.87 -16.31
CA THR A 199 -5.84 4.68 -16.55
C THR A 199 -6.71 3.45 -16.80
N ASN A 200 -6.16 2.46 -17.49
CA ASN A 200 -6.87 1.19 -17.78
C ASN A 200 -6.37 0.02 -16.91
N ALA A 201 -5.44 0.28 -16.00
CA ALA A 201 -4.85 -0.75 -15.15
C ALA A 201 -4.35 -0.15 -13.83
N VAL A 202 -4.93 -0.62 -12.73
CA VAL A 202 -4.38 -0.45 -11.38
C VAL A 202 -4.22 -1.84 -10.80
N LEU A 203 -2.97 -2.25 -10.57
CA LEU A 203 -2.68 -3.59 -10.03
C LEU A 203 -3.14 -3.73 -8.57
N HIS A 204 -2.99 -2.67 -7.77
CA HIS A 204 -3.37 -2.65 -6.35
C HIS A 204 -3.98 -1.30 -5.97
N ALA A 205 -5.31 -1.29 -5.85
CA ALA A 205 -6.07 -0.05 -5.64
C ALA A 205 -5.69 0.68 -4.35
N GLU A 206 -5.49 -0.06 -3.26
CA GLU A 206 -5.13 0.52 -1.97
C GLU A 206 -3.71 1.12 -1.99
N ARG A 207 -2.75 0.43 -2.60
CA ARG A 207 -1.40 0.95 -2.80
C ARG A 207 -1.43 2.24 -3.62
N ARG A 208 -2.27 2.28 -4.66
CA ARG A 208 -2.41 3.46 -5.52
C ARG A 208 -3.02 4.65 -4.77
N LEU A 209 -4.06 4.43 -3.96
CA LEU A 209 -4.64 5.47 -3.11
C LEU A 209 -3.63 6.03 -2.10
N HIS A 210 -2.78 5.17 -1.54
CA HIS A 210 -1.69 5.61 -0.66
C HIS A 210 -0.72 6.56 -1.38
N GLN A 211 -0.28 6.21 -2.60
CA GLN A 211 0.59 7.06 -3.42
C GLN A 211 -0.06 8.39 -3.79
N MET A 212 -1.36 8.37 -4.12
CA MET A 212 -2.14 9.57 -4.44
C MET A 212 -2.19 10.52 -3.24
N MET A 213 -2.53 10.02 -2.05
CA MET A 213 -2.55 10.80 -0.80
C MET A 213 -1.18 11.39 -0.46
N TYR A 214 -0.13 10.58 -0.54
CA TYR A 214 1.24 11.04 -0.28
C TYR A 214 1.67 12.14 -1.26
N THR A 215 1.42 11.94 -2.56
CA THR A 215 1.75 12.93 -3.61
C THR A 215 1.02 14.24 -3.41
N ASP A 216 -0.21 14.16 -2.91
CA ASP A 216 -1.09 15.30 -2.63
C ASP A 216 -0.76 16.00 -1.29
N ARG A 217 0.13 15.38 -0.50
CA ARG A 217 0.68 15.87 0.77
C ARG A 217 -0.39 16.10 1.84
N ASP A 218 -1.28 15.13 1.99
CA ASP A 218 -2.32 15.08 3.03
C ASP A 218 -1.75 15.21 4.46
N TYR A 219 -0.54 14.69 4.68
CA TYR A 219 0.19 14.75 5.95
C TYR A 219 0.62 16.16 6.41
N GLN A 220 0.54 17.18 5.56
CA GLN A 220 0.97 18.55 5.90
C GLN A 220 -0.14 19.41 6.52
N ARG A 221 -1.41 18.98 6.46
CA ARG A 221 -2.56 19.81 6.85
C ARG A 221 -3.06 19.40 8.22
N ASN A 222 -3.28 20.37 9.10
CA ASN A 222 -4.00 20.12 10.34
C ASN A 222 -5.50 20.02 10.04
N PRO A 223 -6.21 19.01 10.58
CA PRO A 223 -7.66 18.92 10.41
C PRO A 223 -8.33 20.14 11.06
N ILE A 224 -9.37 20.67 10.41
CA ILE A 224 -10.16 21.80 10.92
C ILE A 224 -10.89 21.41 12.21
N LEU A 225 -11.19 20.12 12.38
CA LEU A 225 -11.78 19.52 13.57
C LEU A 225 -10.93 18.32 14.00
N LYS A 226 -10.10 18.47 15.04
CA LYS A 226 -9.52 17.30 15.73
C LYS A 226 -10.61 16.71 16.62
N PHE A 227 -11.32 15.70 16.13
CA PHE A 227 -12.03 14.81 17.05
C PHE A 227 -11.01 14.18 17.99
N ALA A 228 -11.40 13.95 19.24
CA ALA A 228 -10.53 13.51 20.34
C ALA A 228 -10.06 12.04 20.18
N SER A 229 -9.47 11.70 19.03
CA SER A 229 -8.81 10.41 18.82
C SER A 229 -7.38 10.46 19.35
N VAL A 230 -6.94 9.35 19.93
CA VAL A 230 -5.55 9.17 20.36
C VAL A 230 -4.67 9.23 19.13
N THR A 231 -3.93 10.33 18.97
CA THR A 231 -2.96 10.49 17.89
C THR A 231 -1.87 9.41 18.01
N PRO A 232 -1.46 8.77 16.91
CA PRO A 232 -0.39 7.79 16.93
C PRO A 232 0.92 8.45 17.39
N ILE A 233 1.60 7.79 18.31
CA ILE A 233 2.91 8.21 18.81
C ILE A 233 3.95 7.66 17.83
N VAL A 234 4.61 8.56 17.10
CA VAL A 234 5.70 8.21 16.18
C VAL A 234 6.96 8.89 16.66
N THR A 235 8.02 8.11 16.90
CA THR A 235 9.34 8.64 17.24
C THR A 235 10.37 8.13 16.25
N VAL A 236 11.35 8.97 15.95
CA VAL A 236 12.43 8.67 15.02
C VAL A 236 13.75 9.02 15.68
N GLN A 237 14.65 8.06 15.78
CA GLN A 237 15.96 8.20 16.40
C GLN A 237 17.04 7.66 15.48
N ASN A 238 18.24 8.21 15.54
CA ASN A 238 19.36 7.69 14.76
C ASN A 238 20.21 6.74 15.61
N TRP A 239 20.49 5.57 15.07
CA TRP A 239 21.48 4.64 15.60
C TRP A 239 22.80 4.84 14.88
N ALA A 240 23.63 5.76 15.40
CA ALA A 240 24.89 6.17 14.77
C ALA A 240 25.86 5.00 14.50
N GLU A 241 26.01 4.08 15.46
CA GLU A 241 26.96 2.95 15.35
C GLU A 241 26.65 1.98 14.21
N ARG A 242 25.38 1.84 13.84
CA ARG A 242 24.92 0.91 12.79
C ARG A 242 24.41 1.63 11.55
N GLY A 243 24.44 2.96 11.52
CA GLY A 243 23.97 3.78 10.40
C GLY A 243 22.49 3.54 10.05
N TYR A 244 21.63 3.30 11.03
CA TYR A 244 20.18 3.15 10.84
C TYR A 244 19.43 4.33 11.45
N SER A 245 18.24 4.60 10.93
CA SER A 245 17.20 5.33 11.68
C SER A 245 16.20 4.34 12.23
N VAL A 246 15.89 4.45 13.52
CA VAL A 246 14.92 3.64 14.24
C VAL A 246 13.62 4.42 14.33
N VAL A 247 12.56 3.86 13.78
CA VAL A 247 11.20 4.40 13.82
C VAL A 247 10.37 3.54 14.76
N ASN A 248 9.81 4.15 15.80
CA ASN A 248 8.86 3.50 16.70
C ASN A 248 7.48 4.12 16.51
N ILE A 249 6.48 3.26 16.34
CA ILE A 249 5.08 3.63 16.17
C ILE A 249 4.26 2.91 17.23
N GLN A 250 3.52 3.68 18.02
CA GLN A 250 2.53 3.17 18.96
C GLN A 250 1.16 3.77 18.61
N CYS A 251 0.18 2.93 18.33
CA CYS A 251 -1.14 3.34 17.89
C CYS A 251 -2.18 2.26 18.16
N LYS A 252 -3.46 2.59 17.92
CA LYS A 252 -4.54 1.60 17.94
C LYS A 252 -4.31 0.55 16.83
N ASP A 253 -4.44 -0.74 17.17
CA ASP A 253 -4.33 -1.79 16.17
C ASP A 253 -5.53 -1.78 15.21
N ARG A 254 -5.28 -2.15 13.95
CA ARG A 254 -6.30 -2.30 12.90
C ARG A 254 -5.78 -3.16 11.76
N VAL A 255 -6.71 -3.73 11.00
CA VAL A 255 -6.37 -4.44 9.76
C VAL A 255 -5.60 -3.51 8.82
N LYS A 256 -4.63 -4.06 8.09
CA LYS A 256 -3.79 -3.34 7.10
C LYS A 256 -2.85 -2.28 7.68
N LEU A 257 -2.71 -2.18 9.01
CA LEU A 257 -1.79 -1.22 9.66
C LEU A 257 -0.34 -1.36 9.17
N LEU A 258 0.20 -2.59 9.16
CA LEU A 258 1.56 -2.83 8.69
C LEU A 258 1.72 -2.49 7.21
N PHE A 259 0.71 -2.79 6.38
CA PHE A 259 0.72 -2.45 4.96
C PHE A 259 0.79 -0.94 4.75
N ASP A 260 -0.04 -0.16 5.45
CA ASP A 260 -0.03 1.30 5.31
C ASP A 260 1.32 1.91 5.75
N VAL A 261 1.92 1.40 6.83
CA VAL A 261 3.24 1.86 7.29
C VAL A 261 4.35 1.51 6.31
N VAL A 262 4.40 0.27 5.81
CA VAL A 262 5.41 -0.15 4.82
C VAL A 262 5.24 0.59 3.49
N CYS A 263 4.00 0.82 3.06
CA CYS A 263 3.69 1.66 1.91
C CYS A 263 4.28 3.06 2.06
N ASN A 264 4.09 3.67 3.23
CA ASN A 264 4.58 5.00 3.53
C ASN A 264 6.09 5.10 3.52
N LEU A 265 6.77 4.17 4.21
CA LEU A 265 8.23 4.09 4.19
C LEU A 265 8.76 3.92 2.75
N THR A 266 8.12 3.06 1.97
CA THR A 266 8.51 2.81 0.56
C THR A 266 8.30 4.05 -0.32
N ASP A 267 7.20 4.78 -0.15
CA ASP A 267 6.92 6.01 -0.92
C ASP A 267 7.85 7.17 -0.58
N MET A 268 8.39 7.17 0.64
CA MET A 268 9.45 8.07 1.07
C MET A 268 10.86 7.56 0.71
N GLU A 269 10.97 6.49 -0.07
CA GLU A 269 12.22 5.84 -0.50
C GLU A 269 13.07 5.28 0.66
N TYR A 270 12.45 4.92 1.79
CA TYR A 270 13.14 4.18 2.85
C TYR A 270 13.01 2.67 2.66
N VAL A 271 14.12 1.98 2.90
CA VAL A 271 14.21 0.52 2.91
C VAL A 271 14.22 0.04 4.35
N VAL A 272 13.33 -0.91 4.67
CA VAL A 272 13.28 -1.58 5.97
C VAL A 272 14.34 -2.69 5.99
N PHE A 273 15.28 -2.60 6.93
CA PHE A 273 16.30 -3.62 7.15
C PHE A 273 15.90 -4.59 8.25
N HIS A 274 15.34 -4.08 9.33
CA HIS A 274 14.81 -4.90 10.41
C HIS A 274 13.49 -4.31 10.87
N ALA A 275 12.53 -5.14 11.25
CA ALA A 275 11.35 -4.67 11.93
C ALA A 275 10.80 -5.69 12.91
N THR A 276 10.22 -5.20 13.99
CA THR A 276 9.46 -6.00 14.94
C THR A 276 8.08 -5.38 15.10
N ILE A 277 7.06 -6.16 14.77
CA ILE A 277 5.66 -5.77 14.89
C ILE A 277 5.05 -6.63 15.99
N LYS A 278 4.37 -6.00 16.94
CA LYS A 278 3.61 -6.69 17.98
C LYS A 278 2.27 -5.99 18.14
N THR A 279 1.20 -6.73 18.00
CA THR A 279 -0.14 -6.23 18.29
C THR A 279 -0.74 -6.95 19.49
N THR A 280 -1.59 -6.22 20.18
CA THR A 280 -2.41 -6.66 21.31
C THR A 280 -3.88 -6.53 20.90
N ILE A 281 -4.82 -6.58 21.84
CA ILE A 281 -6.26 -6.54 21.50
C ILE A 281 -6.62 -5.21 20.81
N ASP A 282 -6.05 -4.09 21.27
CA ASP A 282 -6.40 -2.76 20.78
C ASP A 282 -5.19 -1.87 20.46
N GLN A 283 -3.97 -2.28 20.83
CA GLN A 283 -2.75 -1.50 20.60
C GLN A 283 -1.76 -2.26 19.72
N ALA A 284 -1.03 -1.51 18.90
CA ALA A 284 0.04 -1.99 18.05
C ALA A 284 1.32 -1.21 18.32
N TYR A 285 2.42 -1.96 18.42
CA TYR A 285 3.78 -1.47 18.61
C TYR A 285 4.63 -1.95 17.44
N LEU A 286 5.12 -1.02 16.63
CA LEU A 286 5.94 -1.32 15.47
C LEU A 286 7.28 -0.60 15.61
N GLU A 287 8.37 -1.36 15.56
CA GLU A 287 9.74 -0.85 15.52
C GLU A 287 10.36 -1.18 14.16
N PHE A 288 10.88 -0.19 13.45
CA PHE A 288 11.54 -0.35 12.15
C PHE A 288 12.94 0.25 12.19
N TYR A 289 13.89 -0.47 11.58
CA TYR A 289 15.24 -0.02 11.31
C TYR A 289 15.33 0.25 9.82
N ILE A 290 15.42 1.52 9.46
CA ILE A 290 15.36 1.98 8.07
C ILE A 290 16.64 2.69 7.66
N ARG A 291 16.88 2.70 6.35
CA ARG A 291 17.81 3.62 5.68
C ARG A 291 17.12 4.17 4.46
N HIS A 292 17.48 5.37 4.05
CA HIS A 292 17.09 5.88 2.75
C HIS A 292 17.69 4.98 1.66
N ARG A 293 17.11 4.98 0.46
CA ARG A 293 17.53 4.13 -0.66
C ARG A 293 18.99 4.34 -1.08
N ASP A 294 19.56 5.52 -0.79
CA ASP A 294 20.97 5.83 -0.96
C ASP A 294 21.90 5.21 0.12
N GLY A 295 21.32 4.55 1.13
CA GLY A 295 22.04 3.89 2.22
C GLY A 295 22.27 4.78 3.44
N THR A 296 21.83 6.04 3.44
CA THR A 296 22.02 6.96 4.56
C THR A 296 20.89 6.88 5.60
N PRO A 297 21.16 7.12 6.89
CA PRO A 297 20.11 7.37 7.87
C PRO A 297 19.51 8.77 7.66
N ILE A 298 18.34 9.02 8.26
CA ILE A 298 17.71 10.35 8.31
C ILE A 298 18.73 11.35 8.87
N SER A 299 19.00 12.39 8.11
CA SER A 299 20.18 13.25 8.33
C SER A 299 19.82 14.64 8.85
N SER A 300 18.55 15.05 8.73
CA SER A 300 18.11 16.40 9.06
C SER A 300 16.81 16.44 9.86
N GLU A 301 16.66 17.49 10.66
CA GLU A 301 15.43 17.75 11.43
C GLU A 301 14.17 17.90 10.56
N PRO A 302 14.18 18.63 9.42
CA PRO A 302 13.02 18.70 8.54
C PRO A 302 12.63 17.36 7.93
N GLU A 303 13.62 16.54 7.54
CA GLU A 303 13.39 15.18 7.04
C GLU A 303 12.75 14.31 8.14
N ARG A 304 13.28 14.36 9.36
CA ARG A 304 12.72 13.64 10.52
C ARG A 304 11.27 14.03 10.78
N HIS A 305 10.97 15.33 10.81
CA HIS A 305 9.60 15.81 11.01
C HIS A 305 8.67 15.36 9.88
N ARG A 306 9.13 15.38 8.63
CA ARG A 306 8.36 14.88 7.48
C ARG A 306 8.04 13.40 7.63
N VAL A 307 9.02 12.56 8.01
CA VAL A 307 8.81 11.12 8.22
C VAL A 307 7.77 10.87 9.32
N ILE A 308 7.87 11.59 10.44
CA ILE A 308 6.88 11.50 11.53
C ILE A 308 5.48 11.84 11.01
N GLN A 309 5.31 12.98 10.33
CA GLN A 309 4.01 13.40 9.80
C GLN A 309 3.43 12.41 8.78
N CYS A 310 4.26 11.89 7.87
CA CYS A 310 3.82 10.94 6.86
C CYS A 310 3.32 9.62 7.49
N LEU A 311 4.04 9.13 8.51
CA LEU A 311 3.66 7.91 9.23
C LEU A 311 2.41 8.11 10.08
N GLN A 312 2.28 9.25 10.77
CA GLN A 312 1.06 9.59 11.50
C GLN A 312 -0.16 9.61 10.58
N ALA A 313 -0.05 10.31 9.44
CA ALA A 313 -1.11 10.34 8.44
C ALA A 313 -1.45 8.95 7.91
N ALA A 314 -0.45 8.11 7.58
CA ALA A 314 -0.67 6.75 7.10
C ALA A 314 -1.44 5.89 8.10
N VAL A 315 -1.11 5.99 9.39
CA VAL A 315 -1.82 5.27 10.46
C VAL A 315 -3.27 5.78 10.59
N GLU A 316 -3.48 7.09 10.49
CA GLU A 316 -4.78 7.74 10.68
C GLU A 316 -5.76 7.60 9.50
N ARG A 317 -5.28 7.48 8.25
CA ARG A 317 -6.12 7.44 7.03
C ARG A 317 -7.28 6.43 7.08
N ARG A 318 -7.10 5.30 7.77
CA ARG A 318 -8.11 4.24 7.91
C ARG A 318 -8.49 3.95 9.36
N ALA A 319 -8.20 4.87 10.28
CA ALA A 319 -8.54 4.70 11.70
C ALA A 319 -10.07 4.68 11.96
N TYR A 320 -10.87 5.04 10.95
CA TYR A 320 -12.33 5.16 11.01
C TYR A 320 -13.06 4.30 9.97
N GLU A 321 -12.37 3.41 9.27
CA GLU A 321 -13.06 2.34 8.53
C GLU A 321 -13.66 1.39 9.59
N VAL A 322 -14.99 1.43 9.72
CA VAL A 322 -15.79 0.54 10.58
C VAL A 322 -16.10 -0.73 9.83
#